data_AF-A0A9D9MWI2-F1
#
_entry.id   AF-A0A9D9MWI2-F1
#
_cell.length_a   1.000
_cell.length_b   1.000
_cell.length_c   1.000
_cell.angle_alpha   90.00
_cell.angle_beta   90.00
_cell.angle_gamma   90.00
#
_symmetry.space_group_name_H-M   'P 1'
#
loop_
_entity.id
_entity.type
_entity.pdbx_description
1 polymer ?
#
loop_
_entity_poly.entity_id
_entity_poly.type
_entity_poly.pdbx_seq_one_letter_code
_entity_poly.pdbx_strand_id
1 'polypeptide(L)'
;MAETNTPPRGTSAHAPDLNWSQVRETVLMLELAAVQIEAAMTESNTSVDVLTSAFTTMAGCMQKLSDTIRTLPDTAEVGSAKAELTGMSEHVSGMVHQAVIAFQFYDKLAQRLVHVGHSLGSLSDLVSNQAKLYNPAEWVALQDRIKSKYTMREEVNMFEAVMQGVPVHEAVQRYMAEMKQKGDDIELF
;
A
#
# COMPACT_ATOMS: atom_id res chain seq x y z
N MET A 1 -29.88 -22.90 -11.20
CA MET A 1 -29.39 -21.98 -10.17
C MET A 1 -28.88 -22.85 -9.03
N ALA A 2 -27.57 -23.03 -8.92
CA ALA A 2 -26.97 -23.82 -7.84
C ALA A 2 -26.65 -22.85 -6.71
N GLU A 3 -27.38 -22.94 -5.61
CA GLU A 3 -27.02 -22.28 -4.36
C GLU A 3 -25.68 -22.88 -3.89
N THR A 4 -24.62 -22.10 -4.01
CA THR A 4 -23.33 -22.39 -3.38
C THR A 4 -23.52 -22.32 -1.87
N ASN A 5 -23.86 -23.47 -1.30
CA ASN A 5 -23.99 -23.71 0.14
C ASN A 5 -22.59 -23.61 0.76
N THR A 6 -22.12 -22.38 0.92
CA THR A 6 -20.82 -22.08 1.51
C THR A 6 -20.99 -22.22 3.02
N PRO A 7 -20.33 -23.18 3.69
CA PRO A 7 -20.51 -23.36 5.12
C PRO A 7 -20.16 -22.07 5.87
N PRO A 8 -20.89 -21.73 6.94
CA PRO A 8 -20.69 -20.48 7.65
C PRO A 8 -19.25 -20.36 8.18
N ARG A 9 -18.57 -19.26 7.82
CA ARG A 9 -17.20 -18.92 8.23
C ARG A 9 -17.12 -18.40 9.68
N GLY A 10 -17.73 -19.10 10.63
CA GLY A 10 -17.70 -18.77 12.06
C GLY A 10 -16.62 -19.51 12.84
N THR A 11 -16.24 -18.98 14.01
CA THR A 11 -15.39 -19.69 14.99
C THR A 11 -16.14 -20.88 15.59
N SER A 12 -15.45 -22.01 15.77
CA SER A 12 -15.94 -23.14 16.57
C SER A 12 -15.13 -23.32 17.86
N ALA A 13 -14.31 -22.33 18.25
CA ALA A 13 -13.48 -22.41 19.46
C ALA A 13 -14.27 -22.61 20.76
N HIS A 14 -15.50 -22.10 20.82
CA HIS A 14 -16.38 -22.25 21.98
C HIS A 14 -17.25 -23.53 21.93
N ALA A 15 -17.23 -24.27 20.82
CA ALA A 15 -17.92 -25.55 20.64
C ALA A 15 -17.13 -26.41 19.62
N PRO A 16 -15.97 -26.97 20.03
CA PRO A 16 -15.07 -27.65 19.10
C PRO A 16 -15.73 -28.89 18.51
N ASP A 17 -15.75 -28.97 17.19
CA ASP A 17 -16.21 -30.13 16.43
C ASP A 17 -15.01 -30.95 15.91
N LEU A 18 -15.29 -32.06 15.22
CA LEU A 18 -14.25 -32.90 14.60
C LEU A 18 -13.41 -32.17 13.55
N ASN A 19 -13.88 -31.01 13.05
CA ASN A 19 -13.19 -30.18 12.06
C ASN A 19 -12.47 -28.98 12.69
N TRP A 20 -12.50 -28.86 14.02
CA TRP A 20 -11.81 -27.78 14.72
C TRP A 20 -10.31 -27.86 14.49
N SER A 21 -9.72 -26.75 14.06
CA SER A 21 -8.30 -26.63 13.79
C SER A 21 -7.79 -25.31 14.34
N GLN A 22 -6.78 -25.38 15.21
CA GLN A 22 -6.07 -24.20 15.72
C GLN A 22 -5.56 -23.31 14.56
N VAL A 23 -5.18 -23.93 13.44
CA VAL A 23 -4.76 -23.23 12.22
C VAL A 23 -5.92 -22.43 11.62
N ARG A 24 -7.12 -23.02 11.54
CA ARG A 24 -8.32 -22.33 11.04
C ARG A 24 -8.69 -21.12 11.90
N GLU A 25 -8.71 -21.28 13.22
CA GLU A 25 -9.04 -20.18 14.14
C GLU A 25 -7.99 -19.06 14.09
N THR A 26 -6.70 -19.41 14.01
CA THR A 26 -5.62 -18.41 13.92
C THR A 26 -5.69 -17.63 12.61
N VAL A 27 -5.91 -18.31 11.49
CA VAL A 27 -6.02 -17.65 10.18
C VAL A 27 -7.25 -16.74 10.12
N LEU A 28 -8.41 -17.17 10.67
CA LEU A 28 -9.61 -16.36 10.74
C LEU A 28 -9.38 -15.07 11.55
N MET A 29 -8.69 -15.16 12.69
CA MET A 29 -8.37 -14.00 13.52
C MET A 29 -7.38 -13.05 12.83
N LEU A 30 -6.38 -13.59 12.11
CA LEU A 30 -5.46 -12.78 11.31
C LEU A 30 -6.15 -12.09 10.13
N GLU A 31 -7.04 -12.80 9.44
CA GLU A 31 -7.88 -12.24 8.37
C GLU A 31 -8.72 -11.08 8.89
N LEU A 32 -9.42 -11.28 10.02
CA LEU A 32 -10.21 -10.22 10.65
C LEU A 32 -9.34 -9.00 11.02
N ALA A 33 -8.18 -9.21 11.63
CA ALA A 33 -7.28 -8.13 12.00
C ALA A 33 -6.78 -7.36 10.75
N ALA A 34 -6.45 -8.05 9.67
CA ALA A 34 -6.03 -7.42 8.42
C ALA A 34 -7.17 -6.61 7.78
N VAL A 35 -8.38 -7.16 7.73
CA VAL A 35 -9.57 -6.47 7.20
C VAL A 35 -9.93 -5.25 8.07
N GLN A 36 -9.75 -5.31 9.39
CA GLN A 36 -9.96 -4.17 10.27
C GLN A 36 -8.96 -3.03 10.01
N ILE A 37 -7.67 -3.36 9.80
CA ILE A 37 -6.65 -2.37 9.43
C ILE A 37 -6.97 -1.77 8.06
N GLU A 38 -7.36 -2.60 7.08
CA GLU A 38 -7.78 -2.15 5.75
C GLU A 38 -8.99 -1.21 5.81
N ALA A 39 -10.02 -1.55 6.60
CA ALA A 39 -11.20 -0.72 6.77
C ALA A 39 -10.85 0.64 7.41
N ALA A 40 -10.02 0.64 8.46
CA ALA A 40 -9.53 1.86 9.10
C ALA A 40 -8.73 2.74 8.13
N MET A 41 -7.94 2.13 7.23
CA MET A 41 -7.20 2.87 6.20
C MET A 41 -8.09 3.37 5.05
N THR A 42 -9.13 2.62 4.71
CA THR A 42 -10.10 3.03 3.70
C THR A 42 -10.95 4.20 4.21
N GLU A 43 -11.30 4.20 5.50
CA GLU A 43 -11.99 5.32 6.15
C GLU A 43 -11.16 6.62 6.06
N SER A 44 -9.82 6.54 6.21
CA SER A 44 -8.93 7.69 6.00
C SER A 44 -8.72 8.09 4.54
N ASN A 45 -9.16 7.29 3.56
CA ASN A 45 -9.00 7.60 2.13
C ASN A 45 -9.75 8.88 1.74
N THR A 46 -10.93 9.13 2.32
CA THR A 46 -11.70 10.36 2.06
C THR A 46 -10.91 11.62 2.44
N SER A 47 -10.18 11.57 3.55
CA SER A 47 -9.33 12.70 3.99
C SER A 47 -8.10 12.86 3.09
N VAL A 48 -7.54 11.76 2.59
CA VAL A 48 -6.39 11.76 1.68
C VAL A 48 -6.75 12.29 0.29
N ASP A 49 -7.93 11.96 -0.24
CA ASP A 49 -8.41 12.47 -1.53
C ASP A 49 -8.58 14.00 -1.48
N VAL A 50 -9.13 14.52 -0.38
CA VAL A 50 -9.26 15.97 -0.15
C VAL A 50 -7.89 16.64 -0.12
N LEU A 51 -6.92 16.05 0.58
CA LEU A 51 -5.55 16.58 0.65
C LEU A 51 -4.86 16.55 -0.71
N THR A 52 -4.97 15.44 -1.44
CA THR A 52 -4.40 15.30 -2.79
C THR A 52 -4.97 16.34 -3.76
N SER A 53 -6.28 16.58 -3.71
CA SER A 53 -6.96 17.62 -4.49
C SER A 53 -6.51 19.03 -4.09
N ALA A 54 -6.38 19.29 -2.79
CA ALA A 54 -5.90 20.56 -2.27
C ALA A 54 -4.47 20.86 -2.73
N PHE A 55 -3.56 19.88 -2.65
CA PHE A 55 -2.18 20.02 -3.12
C PHE A 55 -2.09 20.20 -4.64
N THR A 56 -2.87 19.45 -5.41
CA THR A 56 -2.94 19.63 -6.87
C THR A 56 -3.43 21.03 -7.25
N THR A 57 -4.44 21.53 -6.51
CA THR A 57 -4.93 22.91 -6.67
C THR A 57 -3.85 23.93 -6.29
N MET A 58 -3.14 23.70 -5.19
CA MET A 58 -2.02 24.56 -4.78
C MET A 58 -0.91 24.60 -5.83
N ALA A 59 -0.51 23.46 -6.40
CA ALA A 59 0.46 23.41 -7.50
C ALA A 59 -0.02 24.25 -8.70
N GLY A 60 -1.28 24.11 -9.09
CA GLY A 60 -1.87 24.90 -10.17
C GLY A 60 -1.91 26.40 -9.87
N CYS A 61 -2.24 26.79 -8.64
CA CYS A 61 -2.20 28.17 -8.18
C CYS A 61 -0.77 28.73 -8.17
N MET A 62 0.22 27.96 -7.71
CA MET A 62 1.63 28.36 -7.74
C MET A 62 2.16 28.51 -9.16
N GLN A 63 1.76 27.64 -10.09
CA GLN A 63 2.14 27.79 -11.49
C GLN A 63 1.61 29.10 -12.07
N LYS A 64 0.32 29.42 -11.85
CA LYS A 64 -0.29 30.69 -12.28
C LYS A 64 0.36 31.90 -11.63
N LEU A 65 0.71 31.80 -10.34
CA LEU A 65 1.37 32.85 -9.59
C LEU A 65 2.78 33.10 -10.15
N SER A 66 3.54 32.05 -10.43
CA SER A 66 4.87 32.12 -11.07
C SER A 66 4.79 32.75 -12.47
N ASP A 67 3.80 32.35 -13.28
CA ASP A 67 3.57 32.94 -14.60
C ASP A 67 3.20 34.42 -14.51
N THR A 68 2.38 34.81 -13.53
CA THR A 68 2.01 36.22 -13.30
C THR A 68 3.23 37.03 -12.86
N ILE A 69 4.06 36.51 -11.95
CA ILE A 69 5.30 37.17 -11.52
C ILE A 69 6.24 37.40 -12.71
N ARG A 70 6.32 36.45 -13.65
CA ARG A 70 7.15 36.59 -14.87
C ARG A 70 6.69 37.75 -15.76
N THR A 71 5.41 38.10 -15.76
CA THR A 71 4.88 39.24 -16.53
C THR A 71 5.18 40.60 -15.92
N LEU A 72 5.66 40.65 -14.66
CA LEU A 72 6.01 41.91 -13.99
C LEU A 72 7.27 42.53 -14.63
N PRO A 73 7.30 43.87 -14.80
CA PRO A 73 8.43 44.56 -15.41
C PRO A 73 9.69 44.48 -14.54
N ASP A 74 10.84 44.34 -15.19
CA ASP A 74 12.16 44.29 -14.54
C ASP A 74 12.68 45.72 -14.26
N THR A 75 11.92 46.52 -13.51
CA THR A 75 12.39 47.83 -13.01
C THR A 75 13.19 47.66 -11.72
N ALA A 76 14.08 48.61 -11.43
CA ALA A 76 14.91 48.56 -10.22
C ALA A 76 14.07 48.52 -8.92
N GLU A 77 12.89 49.16 -8.89
CA GLU A 77 12.00 49.12 -7.73
C GLU A 77 11.24 47.79 -7.57
N VAL A 78 10.95 47.09 -8.66
CA VAL A 78 10.11 45.87 -8.67
C VAL A 78 10.95 44.58 -8.71
N GLY A 79 12.20 44.65 -9.19
CA GLY A 79 13.07 43.49 -9.40
C GLY A 79 13.37 42.71 -8.11
N SER A 80 13.56 43.39 -6.97
CA SER A 80 13.80 42.71 -5.68
C SER A 80 12.57 41.93 -5.21
N ALA A 81 11.38 42.54 -5.29
CA ALA A 81 10.13 41.90 -4.90
C ALA A 81 9.76 40.75 -5.86
N LYS A 82 10.03 40.91 -7.16
CA LYS A 82 9.86 39.87 -8.17
C LYS A 82 10.73 38.64 -7.84
N ALA A 83 12.01 38.85 -7.54
CA ALA A 83 12.94 37.78 -7.20
C ALA A 83 12.53 37.04 -5.91
N GLU A 84 12.12 37.77 -4.88
CA GLU A 84 11.64 37.18 -3.62
C GLU A 84 10.38 36.33 -3.83
N LEU A 85 9.39 36.86 -4.56
CA LEU A 85 8.14 36.14 -4.86
C LEU A 85 8.38 34.91 -5.74
N THR A 86 9.32 34.97 -6.69
CA THR A 86 9.73 33.79 -7.48
C THR A 86 10.31 32.72 -6.58
N GLY A 87 11.25 33.06 -5.69
CA GLY A 87 11.86 32.09 -4.77
C GLY A 87 10.84 31.47 -3.81
N MET A 88 9.91 32.26 -3.27
CA MET A 88 8.81 31.75 -2.43
C MET A 88 7.90 30.80 -3.22
N SER A 89 7.55 31.15 -4.46
CA SER A 89 6.70 30.31 -5.31
C SER A 89 7.37 28.97 -5.65
N GLU A 90 8.67 28.98 -5.93
CA GLU A 90 9.45 27.76 -6.18
C GLU A 90 9.52 26.88 -4.93
N HIS A 91 9.77 27.47 -3.77
CA HIS A 91 9.79 26.76 -2.50
C HIS A 91 8.47 26.06 -2.18
N VAL A 92 7.34 26.78 -2.32
CA VAL A 92 6.00 26.21 -2.09
C VAL A 92 5.69 25.12 -3.12
N SER A 93 6.08 25.31 -4.39
CA SER A 93 5.93 24.29 -5.43
C SER A 93 6.66 22.99 -5.07
N GLY A 94 7.90 23.10 -4.57
CA GLY A 94 8.68 21.94 -4.10
C GLY A 94 8.02 21.22 -2.92
N MET A 95 7.49 21.97 -1.93
CA MET A 95 6.76 21.38 -0.80
C MET A 95 5.51 20.62 -1.26
N VAL A 96 4.76 21.18 -2.21
CA VAL A 96 3.57 20.53 -2.78
C VAL A 96 3.95 19.25 -3.51
N HIS A 97 5.03 19.26 -4.30
CA HIS A 97 5.52 18.06 -4.98
C HIS A 97 5.89 16.95 -3.99
N GLN A 98 6.60 17.29 -2.90
CA GLN A 98 6.96 16.32 -1.87
C GLN A 98 5.73 15.74 -1.16
N ALA A 99 4.72 16.57 -0.90
CA ALA A 99 3.46 16.11 -0.34
C ALA A 99 2.74 15.12 -1.28
N VAL A 100 2.71 15.40 -2.60
CA VAL A 100 2.14 14.48 -3.60
C VAL A 100 2.86 13.13 -3.59
N ILE A 101 4.20 13.11 -3.54
CA ILE A 101 4.98 11.87 -3.42
C ILE A 101 4.61 11.11 -2.13
N ALA A 102 4.49 11.80 -1.00
CA ALA A 102 4.08 11.19 0.27
C ALA A 102 2.69 10.52 0.19
N PHE A 103 1.75 11.10 -0.55
CA PHE A 103 0.44 10.47 -0.77
C PHE A 103 0.50 9.24 -1.67
N GLN A 104 1.42 9.18 -2.64
CA GLN A 104 1.63 7.96 -3.41
C GLN A 104 2.14 6.81 -2.53
N PHE A 105 2.94 7.10 -1.49
CA PHE A 105 3.31 6.09 -0.50
C PHE A 105 2.11 5.61 0.31
N TYR A 106 1.21 6.53 0.68
CA TYR A 106 -0.02 6.18 1.37
C TYR A 106 -0.91 5.26 0.51
N ASP A 107 -1.14 5.60 -0.75
CA ASP A 107 -1.95 4.79 -1.68
C ASP A 107 -1.35 3.38 -1.86
N LYS A 108 -0.02 3.30 -2.06
CA LYS A 108 0.70 2.02 -2.11
C LYS A 108 0.55 1.20 -0.82
N LEU A 109 0.56 1.85 0.35
CA LEU A 109 0.39 1.17 1.64
C LEU A 109 -1.04 0.62 1.79
N ALA A 110 -2.05 1.41 1.44
CA ALA A 110 -3.45 0.98 1.45
C ALA A 110 -3.65 -0.23 0.52
N GLN A 111 -3.12 -0.17 -0.70
CA GLN A 111 -3.20 -1.27 -1.66
C GLN A 111 -2.54 -2.56 -1.15
N ARG A 112 -1.37 -2.45 -0.49
CA ARG A 112 -0.69 -3.60 0.11
C ARG A 112 -1.53 -4.28 1.19
N LEU A 113 -2.26 -3.52 2.00
CA LEU A 113 -3.12 -4.08 3.04
C LEU A 113 -4.32 -4.82 2.46
N VAL A 114 -4.96 -4.28 1.43
CA VAL A 114 -6.00 -4.99 0.67
C VAL A 114 -5.47 -6.33 0.15
N HIS A 115 -4.25 -6.35 -0.40
CA HIS A 115 -3.62 -7.58 -0.87
C HIS A 115 -3.37 -8.59 0.25
N VAL A 116 -2.96 -8.14 1.43
CA VAL A 116 -2.78 -8.96 2.63
C VAL A 116 -4.12 -9.54 3.09
N GLY A 117 -5.16 -8.72 3.22
CA GLY A 117 -6.51 -9.14 3.59
C GLY A 117 -7.04 -10.24 2.67
N HIS A 118 -6.99 -10.02 1.35
CA HIS A 118 -7.38 -11.02 0.36
C HIS A 118 -6.54 -12.31 0.41
N SER A 119 -5.25 -12.20 0.75
CA SER A 119 -4.36 -13.37 0.85
C SER A 119 -4.66 -14.20 2.10
N LEU A 120 -4.97 -13.55 3.21
CA LEU A 120 -5.43 -14.20 4.43
C LEU A 120 -6.80 -14.85 4.24
N GLY A 121 -7.73 -14.22 3.54
CA GLY A 121 -9.01 -14.86 3.19
C GLY A 121 -8.85 -16.08 2.28
N SER A 122 -7.94 -16.00 1.30
CA SER A 122 -7.60 -17.16 0.46
C SER A 122 -6.97 -18.31 1.26
N LEU A 123 -6.17 -17.99 2.28
CA LEU A 123 -5.61 -18.97 3.21
C LEU A 123 -6.70 -19.55 4.13
N SER A 124 -7.61 -18.70 4.63
CA SER A 124 -8.75 -19.07 5.47
C SER A 124 -9.66 -20.09 4.78
N ASP A 125 -9.92 -19.88 3.49
CA ASP A 125 -10.65 -20.81 2.63
C ASP A 125 -9.94 -22.14 2.42
N LEU A 126 -8.61 -22.08 2.22
CA LEU A 126 -7.80 -23.28 2.06
C LEU A 126 -7.83 -24.13 3.32
N VAL A 127 -7.61 -23.52 4.49
CA VAL A 127 -7.52 -24.23 5.77
C VAL A 127 -8.88 -24.70 6.29
N SER A 128 -9.97 -24.06 5.85
CA SER A 128 -11.33 -24.49 6.19
C SER A 128 -11.80 -25.72 5.40
N ASN A 129 -11.08 -26.12 4.35
CA ASN A 129 -11.41 -27.30 3.55
C ASN A 129 -10.40 -28.42 3.80
N GLN A 130 -10.81 -29.44 4.55
CA GLN A 130 -9.95 -30.55 4.95
C GLN A 130 -9.34 -31.32 3.76
N ALA A 131 -10.06 -31.45 2.64
CA ALA A 131 -9.53 -32.12 1.45
C ALA A 131 -8.42 -31.30 0.77
N LYS A 132 -8.52 -29.97 0.80
CA LYS A 132 -7.50 -29.07 0.23
C LYS A 132 -6.33 -28.85 1.16
N LEU A 133 -6.59 -28.80 2.47
CA LEU A 133 -5.59 -28.61 3.51
C LEU A 133 -4.45 -29.64 3.41
N TYR A 134 -4.77 -30.89 3.09
CA TYR A 134 -3.79 -31.97 2.94
C TYR A 134 -3.25 -32.14 1.52
N ASN A 135 -3.59 -31.26 0.58
CA ASN A 135 -3.12 -31.31 -0.80
C ASN A 135 -2.00 -30.27 -1.05
N PRO A 136 -0.73 -30.69 -1.21
CA PRO A 136 0.38 -29.77 -1.47
C PRO A 136 0.18 -28.89 -2.71
N ALA A 137 -0.52 -29.37 -3.74
CA ALA A 137 -0.76 -28.60 -4.96
C ALA A 137 -1.63 -27.36 -4.70
N GLU A 138 -2.58 -27.44 -3.76
CA GLU A 138 -3.42 -26.30 -3.38
C GLU A 138 -2.61 -25.22 -2.63
N TRP A 139 -1.60 -25.64 -1.86
CA TRP A 139 -0.67 -24.71 -1.19
C TRP A 139 0.25 -24.01 -2.19
N VAL A 140 0.78 -24.73 -3.18
CA VAL A 140 1.57 -24.12 -4.26
C VAL A 140 0.71 -23.13 -5.05
N ALA A 141 -0.52 -23.50 -5.40
CA ALA A 141 -1.44 -22.59 -6.07
C ALA A 141 -1.77 -21.34 -5.23
N LEU A 142 -1.91 -21.49 -3.90
CA LEU A 142 -2.06 -20.34 -3.01
C LEU A 142 -0.82 -19.44 -3.03
N GLN A 143 0.39 -20.02 -2.96
CA GLN A 143 1.65 -19.27 -3.03
C GLN A 143 1.77 -18.50 -4.35
N ASP A 144 1.44 -19.13 -5.48
CA ASP A 144 1.47 -18.48 -6.80
C ASP A 144 0.47 -17.31 -6.90
N ARG A 145 -0.74 -17.47 -6.35
CA ARG A 145 -1.73 -16.38 -6.28
C ARG A 145 -1.29 -15.23 -5.38
N ILE A 146 -0.60 -15.51 -4.28
CA ILE A 146 -0.04 -14.45 -3.43
C ILE A 146 1.08 -13.75 -4.18
N LYS A 147 1.98 -14.53 -4.80
CA LYS A 147 3.09 -14.03 -5.58
C LYS A 147 2.64 -13.11 -6.72
N SER A 148 1.57 -13.46 -7.42
CA SER A 148 1.04 -12.67 -8.54
C SER A 148 0.49 -11.29 -8.16
N LYS A 149 0.25 -11.03 -6.86
CA LYS A 149 -0.19 -9.71 -6.39
C LYS A 149 0.95 -8.73 -6.21
N TYR A 150 2.18 -9.21 -6.12
CA TYR A 150 3.36 -8.35 -6.06
C TYR A 150 3.64 -7.81 -7.45
N THR A 151 3.71 -6.48 -7.56
CA THR A 151 3.94 -5.78 -8.82
C THR A 151 5.39 -5.33 -8.95
N MET A 152 6.10 -5.16 -7.84
CA MET A 152 7.52 -4.80 -7.85
C MET A 152 8.41 -6.04 -7.80
N ARG A 153 9.49 -6.02 -8.59
CA ARG A 153 10.50 -7.08 -8.60
C ARG A 153 11.10 -7.33 -7.22
N GLU A 154 11.31 -6.26 -6.45
CA GLU A 154 11.91 -6.35 -5.11
C GLU A 154 10.97 -7.07 -4.12
N GLU A 155 9.65 -6.90 -4.26
CA GLU A 155 8.67 -7.63 -3.46
C GLU A 155 8.62 -9.12 -3.85
N VAL A 156 8.73 -9.42 -5.16
CA VAL A 156 8.82 -10.81 -5.65
C VAL A 156 10.08 -11.49 -5.13
N ASN A 157 11.23 -10.81 -5.18
CA ASN A 157 12.49 -11.32 -4.65
C ASN A 157 12.40 -11.58 -3.13
N MET A 158 11.78 -10.67 -2.38
CA MET A 158 11.53 -10.86 -0.95
C MET A 158 10.68 -12.11 -0.70
N PHE A 159 9.58 -12.27 -1.45
CA PHE A 159 8.72 -13.46 -1.33
C PHE A 159 9.48 -14.75 -1.66
N GLU A 160 10.22 -14.78 -2.76
CA GLU A 160 11.02 -15.94 -3.17
C GLU A 160 12.10 -16.30 -2.15
N ALA A 161 12.78 -15.30 -1.59
CA ALA A 161 13.76 -15.51 -0.52
C ALA A 161 13.12 -16.20 0.70
N VAL A 162 11.94 -15.75 1.13
CA VAL A 162 11.20 -16.41 2.22
C VAL A 162 10.82 -17.84 1.85
N MET A 163 10.33 -18.08 0.63
CA MET A 163 9.99 -19.43 0.16
C MET A 163 11.22 -20.36 0.09
N GLN A 164 12.41 -19.82 -0.13
CA GLN A 164 13.69 -20.55 -0.13
C GLN A 164 14.28 -20.77 1.27
N GLY A 165 13.61 -20.31 2.33
CA GLY A 165 14.00 -20.52 3.73
C GLY A 165 14.80 -19.37 4.35
N VAL A 166 14.94 -18.22 3.67
CA VAL A 166 15.49 -17.02 4.29
C VAL A 166 14.53 -16.56 5.40
N PRO A 167 15.01 -16.26 6.62
CA PRO A 167 14.17 -15.75 7.68
C PRO A 167 13.39 -14.50 7.24
N VAL A 168 12.10 -14.44 7.56
CA VAL A 168 11.20 -13.35 7.12
C VAL A 168 11.75 -11.97 7.47
N HIS A 169 12.27 -11.80 8.69
CA HIS A 169 12.83 -10.52 9.13
C HIS A 169 14.04 -10.09 8.29
N GLU A 170 14.87 -11.05 7.87
CA GLU A 170 16.05 -10.78 7.05
C GLU A 170 15.66 -10.44 5.60
N ALA A 171 14.71 -11.18 5.02
CA ALA A 171 14.17 -10.88 3.70
C ALA A 171 13.54 -9.47 3.64
N VAL A 172 12.80 -9.08 4.68
CA VAL A 172 12.22 -7.74 4.80
C VAL A 172 13.29 -6.67 4.98
N GLN A 173 14.35 -6.93 5.75
CA GLN A 173 15.47 -5.98 5.90
C GLN A 173 16.19 -5.73 4.57
N ARG A 174 16.46 -6.79 3.80
CA ARG A 174 17.05 -6.67 2.46
C ARG A 174 16.16 -5.86 1.52
N TYR A 175 14.86 -6.15 1.50
CA TYR A 175 13.87 -5.39 0.75
C TYR A 175 13.87 -3.90 1.14
N MET A 176 13.88 -3.58 2.44
CA MET A 176 13.90 -2.20 2.93
C MET A 176 15.20 -1.47 2.56
N ALA A 177 16.33 -2.17 2.55
CA ALA A 177 17.61 -1.60 2.13
C ALA A 177 17.62 -1.27 0.62
N GLU A 178 17.10 -2.17 -0.22
CA GLU A 178 16.95 -1.94 -1.67
C GLU A 178 15.97 -0.79 -1.98
N MET A 179 14.87 -0.69 -1.23
CA MET A 179 13.90 0.41 -1.38
C MET A 179 14.47 1.76 -0.98
N LYS A 180 15.34 1.83 0.05
CA LYS A 180 16.01 3.07 0.43
C LYS A 180 17.01 3.52 -0.63
N GLN A 181 17.79 2.59 -1.19
CA GLN A 181 18.71 2.91 -2.28
C GLN A 181 17.99 3.44 -3.53
N LYS A 182 16.80 2.89 -3.85
CA LYS A 182 15.97 3.41 -4.94
C LYS A 182 15.20 4.69 -4.61
N GLY A 183 14.87 4.90 -3.33
CA GLY A 183 14.18 6.11 -2.86
C GLY A 183 15.06 7.35 -2.96
N ASP A 184 16.37 7.22 -2.70
CA ASP A 184 17.37 8.28 -2.93
C ASP A 184 17.57 8.57 -4.42
N ASP A 185 17.34 7.60 -5.32
CA ASP A 185 17.39 7.80 -6.78
C ASP A 185 16.14 8.51 -7.36
N ILE A 186 15.09 8.73 -6.56
CA ILE A 186 13.90 9.55 -6.91
C ILE A 186 14.15 11.04 -6.54
N GLU A 187 15.36 11.42 -6.13
CA GLU A 187 15.78 12.83 -6.02
C GLU A 187 16.45 13.35 -7.32
N LEU A 188 15.96 13.02 -8.51
CA LEU A 188 16.49 13.66 -9.73
C LEU A 188 15.64 13.57 -11.01
N PHE A 189 14.32 13.80 -10.94
CA PHE A 189 13.54 14.20 -12.13
C PHE A 189 12.41 15.17 -11.79
#